data_AF-A0A6L7CTK8-F1
#
_entry.id   AF-A0A6L7CTK8-F1
#
_cell.length_a   1.000
_cell.length_b   1.000
_cell.length_c   1.000
_cell.angle_alpha   90.00
_cell.angle_beta   90.00
_cell.angle_gamma   90.00
#
_symmetry.space_group_name_H-M   'P 1'
#
loop_
_entity.id
_entity.type
_entity.pdbx_description
1 polymer ?
#
loop_
_entity_poly.entity_id
_entity_poly.type
_entity_poly.pdbx_seq_one_letter_code
_entity_poly.pdbx_strand_id
1 'polypeptide(L)'
;HQEGVLDIIQRAGINVLWNDNDGGCKGACDRVPHQNVTALNLPGQCINGECYDEVLFHGLEEYINNLQGDGVIVLHTIGSHGPTYYNRYPPQFRKFTPTCDTNEIQTCSKEQLVNTYDNTLVYVDYIVDKAINLLKEHQDKFTTSLVYLSDHGESLGENGIYLHGLPYAIAPDSQKQ
;
A
#
# COMPACT_ATOMS: atom_id res chain seq x y z
N HIS A 1 27.90 -4.63 8.66
CA HIS A 1 26.51 -5.02 8.33
C HIS A 1 25.59 -4.53 9.43
N GLN A 2 24.45 -3.95 9.07
CA GLN A 2 23.38 -3.56 9.99
C GLN A 2 22.15 -4.41 9.64
N GLU A 3 21.43 -4.86 10.67
CA GLU A 3 20.19 -5.63 10.54
C GLU A 3 18.99 -4.70 10.64
N GLY A 4 17.94 -4.98 9.87
CA GLY A 4 16.62 -4.38 9.99
C GLY A 4 15.73 -5.16 10.96
N VAL A 5 14.53 -4.66 11.21
CA VAL A 5 13.60 -5.27 12.18
C VAL A 5 13.17 -6.69 11.75
N LEU A 6 12.97 -6.92 10.45
CA LEU A 6 12.53 -8.22 9.93
C LEU A 6 13.62 -9.29 10.05
N ASP A 7 14.90 -8.91 9.97
CA ASP A 7 16.02 -9.84 10.23
C ASP A 7 15.98 -10.35 11.68
N ILE A 8 15.73 -9.44 12.63
CA ILE A 8 15.68 -9.75 14.06
C ILE A 8 14.47 -10.64 14.36
N ILE A 9 13.30 -10.31 13.81
CA ILE A 9 12.06 -11.09 13.96
C ILE A 9 12.26 -12.52 13.43
N GLN A 10 12.78 -12.66 12.21
CA GLN A 10 13.03 -13.97 11.61
C GLN A 10 14.05 -14.78 12.43
N ARG A 11 15.14 -14.15 12.88
CA ARG A 11 16.13 -14.83 13.73
C ARG A 11 15.57 -15.27 15.08
N ALA A 12 14.56 -14.57 15.60
CA ALA A 12 13.84 -14.97 16.81
C ALA A 12 12.91 -16.19 16.61
N GLY A 13 12.82 -16.73 15.38
CA GLY A 13 12.01 -17.91 15.05
C GLY A 13 10.58 -17.58 14.63
N ILE A 14 10.25 -16.30 14.43
CA ILE A 14 8.94 -15.86 13.92
C ILE A 14 8.98 -15.91 12.39
N ASN A 15 7.94 -16.47 11.77
CA ASN A 15 7.85 -16.53 10.31
C ASN A 15 7.65 -15.12 9.73
N VAL A 16 8.33 -14.80 8.64
CA VAL A 16 8.20 -13.50 7.96
C VAL A 16 7.81 -13.71 6.50
N LEU A 17 6.85 -12.92 6.02
CA LEU A 17 6.50 -12.81 4.61
C LEU A 17 6.34 -11.34 4.22
N TRP A 18 6.90 -10.94 3.08
CA TRP A 18 6.65 -9.63 2.48
C TRP A 18 5.99 -9.77 1.10
N ASN A 19 4.77 -9.27 0.97
CA ASN A 19 4.08 -9.13 -0.32
C ASN A 19 4.24 -7.69 -0.81
N ASP A 20 4.84 -7.51 -1.98
CA ASP A 20 5.15 -6.19 -2.53
C ASP A 20 4.29 -5.83 -3.74
N ASN A 21 3.61 -4.68 -3.66
CA ASN A 21 2.85 -4.08 -4.76
C ASN A 21 3.30 -2.64 -5.12
N ASP A 22 4.46 -2.19 -4.64
CA ASP A 22 4.91 -0.79 -4.76
C ASP A 22 6.29 -0.66 -5.45
N GLY A 23 6.56 -1.57 -6.40
CA GLY A 23 7.80 -1.53 -7.18
C GLY A 23 9.07 -1.86 -6.37
N GLY A 24 8.93 -2.51 -5.20
CA GLY A 24 10.02 -3.11 -4.44
C GLY A 24 10.18 -2.57 -3.01
N CYS A 25 10.70 -3.43 -2.14
CA CYS A 25 10.86 -3.19 -0.69
C CYS A 25 12.10 -2.35 -0.30
N LYS A 26 12.77 -1.74 -1.29
CA LYS A 26 13.94 -0.85 -1.08
C LYS A 26 15.07 -1.48 -0.23
N GLY A 27 15.27 -2.80 -0.34
CA GLY A 27 16.29 -3.56 0.39
C GLY A 27 15.87 -4.05 1.78
N ALA A 28 14.68 -3.66 2.27
CA ALA A 28 14.20 -4.04 3.61
C ALA A 28 13.82 -5.52 3.71
N CYS A 29 13.42 -6.14 2.59
CA CYS A 29 12.96 -7.53 2.52
C CYS A 29 13.98 -8.51 1.93
N ASP A 30 15.17 -8.06 1.50
CA ASP A 30 16.16 -8.87 0.77
C ASP A 30 16.60 -10.16 1.50
N ARG A 31 16.43 -10.21 2.82
CA ARG A 31 16.89 -11.29 3.70
C ARG A 31 15.77 -12.10 4.35
N VAL A 32 14.52 -11.88 3.94
CA VAL A 32 13.33 -12.62 4.39
C VAL A 32 12.53 -13.13 3.17
N PRO A 33 11.66 -14.14 3.33
CA PRO A 33 10.74 -14.54 2.27
C PRO A 33 9.91 -13.35 1.78
N HIS A 34 9.96 -13.11 0.47
CA HIS A 34 9.24 -12.01 -0.16
C HIS A 34 8.80 -12.36 -1.57
N GLN A 35 7.78 -11.67 -2.06
CA GLN A 35 7.29 -11.80 -3.43
C GLN A 35 6.86 -10.45 -3.98
N ASN A 36 7.12 -10.24 -5.27
CA ASN A 36 6.55 -9.14 -6.04
C ASN A 36 5.18 -9.60 -6.58
N VAL A 37 4.09 -9.18 -5.92
CA VAL A 37 2.74 -9.59 -6.33
C VAL A 37 2.26 -8.85 -7.57
N THR A 38 2.80 -7.66 -7.86
CA THR A 38 2.55 -6.94 -9.12
C THR A 38 2.98 -7.79 -10.33
N ALA A 39 4.08 -8.52 -10.22
CA ALA A 39 4.61 -9.38 -11.28
C ALA A 39 3.70 -10.58 -11.63
N LEU A 40 2.74 -10.92 -10.76
CA LEU A 40 1.72 -11.94 -11.06
C LEU A 40 0.75 -11.49 -12.16
N ASN A 41 0.61 -10.17 -12.36
CA ASN A 41 -0.21 -9.54 -13.40
C ASN A 41 -1.62 -10.16 -13.47
N LEU A 42 -2.31 -10.21 -12.32
CA LEU A 42 -3.60 -10.88 -12.21
C LEU A 42 -4.64 -10.23 -13.13
N PRO A 43 -5.41 -11.02 -13.91
CA PRO A 43 -6.36 -10.47 -14.87
C PRO A 43 -7.37 -9.50 -14.24
N GLY A 44 -7.48 -8.30 -14.82
CA GLY A 44 -8.41 -7.26 -14.35
C GLY A 44 -7.96 -6.50 -13.10
N GLN A 45 -6.79 -6.81 -12.54
CA GLN A 45 -6.26 -6.13 -11.35
C GLN A 45 -5.13 -5.16 -11.67
N CYS A 46 -4.53 -5.24 -12.86
CA CYS A 46 -3.32 -4.50 -13.20
C CYS A 46 -3.51 -3.61 -14.43
N ILE A 47 -2.96 -2.41 -14.35
CA ILE A 47 -2.99 -1.35 -15.36
C ILE A 47 -1.56 -0.89 -15.58
N ASN A 48 -1.04 -1.11 -16.80
CA ASN A 48 0.29 -0.64 -17.23
C ASN A 48 1.45 -1.00 -16.28
N GLY A 49 1.41 -2.18 -15.66
CA GLY A 49 2.47 -2.65 -14.76
C GLY A 49 2.33 -2.22 -13.30
N GLU A 50 1.25 -1.51 -12.95
CA GLU A 50 0.81 -1.26 -11.57
C GLU A 50 -0.45 -2.08 -11.29
N CYS A 51 -0.70 -2.50 -10.06
CA CYS A 51 -1.92 -3.25 -9.72
C CYS A 51 -2.67 -2.60 -8.56
N TYR A 52 -3.98 -2.80 -8.50
CA TYR A 52 -4.75 -2.48 -7.31
C TYR A 52 -4.28 -3.33 -6.12
N ASP A 53 -4.22 -2.75 -4.93
CA ASP A 53 -3.68 -3.40 -3.72
C ASP A 53 -4.42 -4.67 -3.30
N GLU A 54 -5.60 -4.94 -3.84
CA GLU A 54 -6.29 -6.22 -3.63
C GLU A 54 -5.46 -7.44 -4.06
N VAL A 55 -4.49 -7.28 -4.97
CA VAL A 55 -3.56 -8.38 -5.35
C VAL A 55 -2.68 -8.86 -4.19
N LEU A 56 -2.46 -8.04 -3.15
CA LEU A 56 -1.65 -8.40 -1.98
C LEU A 56 -2.24 -9.57 -1.18
N PHE A 57 -3.53 -9.83 -1.33
CA PHE A 57 -4.25 -10.92 -0.67
C PHE A 57 -4.22 -12.24 -1.46
N HIS A 58 -3.68 -12.25 -2.68
CA HIS A 58 -3.62 -13.45 -3.49
C HIS A 58 -2.76 -14.54 -2.83
N GLY A 59 -3.35 -15.72 -2.56
CA GLY A 59 -2.68 -16.84 -1.89
C GLY A 59 -2.40 -16.63 -0.40
N LEU A 60 -2.81 -15.49 0.18
CA LEU A 60 -2.47 -15.15 1.55
C LEU A 60 -3.19 -16.02 2.59
N GLU A 61 -4.46 -16.35 2.33
CA GLU A 61 -5.24 -17.24 3.20
C GLU A 61 -4.62 -18.65 3.28
N GLU A 62 -4.18 -19.20 2.14
CA GLU A 62 -3.47 -20.49 2.10
C GLU A 62 -2.16 -20.44 2.89
N TYR A 63 -1.40 -19.34 2.78
CA TYR A 63 -0.18 -19.14 3.57
C TYR A 63 -0.49 -19.13 5.08
N ILE A 64 -1.49 -18.37 5.52
CA ILE A 64 -1.88 -18.27 6.94
C ILE A 64 -2.36 -19.62 7.49
N ASN A 65 -3.14 -20.37 6.71
CA ASN A 65 -3.64 -21.68 7.10
C ASN A 65 -2.50 -22.68 7.34
N ASN A 66 -1.45 -22.62 6.52
CA ASN A 66 -0.27 -23.48 6.64
C ASN A 66 0.78 -22.98 7.64
N LEU A 67 0.64 -21.76 8.16
CA LEU A 67 1.57 -21.17 9.11
C LEU A 67 1.68 -22.00 10.40
N GLN A 68 2.92 -22.26 10.82
CA GLN A 68 3.28 -22.95 12.05
C GLN A 68 3.97 -21.98 13.00
N GLY A 69 3.36 -21.72 14.16
CA GLY A 69 3.86 -20.73 15.12
C GLY A 69 3.50 -19.29 14.75
N ASP A 70 4.22 -18.33 15.33
CA ASP A 70 3.97 -16.90 15.13
C ASP A 70 4.40 -16.43 13.74
N GLY A 71 3.74 -15.38 13.22
CA GLY A 71 4.07 -14.79 11.93
C GLY A 71 3.90 -13.29 11.88
N VAL A 72 4.77 -12.65 11.09
CA VAL A 72 4.66 -11.25 10.69
C VAL A 72 4.57 -11.20 9.17
N ILE A 73 3.47 -10.64 8.67
CA ILE A 73 3.20 -10.52 7.24
C ILE A 73 3.14 -9.03 6.91
N VAL A 74 3.96 -8.61 5.96
CA VAL A 74 3.97 -7.24 5.44
C VAL A 74 3.23 -7.21 4.11
N LEU A 75 2.23 -6.33 4.01
CA LEU A 75 1.54 -5.99 2.78
C LEU A 75 1.99 -4.59 2.37
N HIS A 76 2.90 -4.49 1.40
CA HIS A 76 3.45 -3.23 0.94
C HIS A 76 2.62 -2.70 -0.24
N THR A 77 1.77 -1.71 0.06
CA THR A 77 0.75 -1.16 -0.82
C THR A 77 1.28 -0.06 -1.73
N ILE A 78 0.76 0.03 -2.96
CA ILE A 78 0.95 1.24 -3.80
C ILE A 78 0.09 2.41 -3.29
N GLY A 79 -0.99 2.13 -2.55
CA GLY A 79 -1.76 3.11 -1.80
C GLY A 79 -2.23 4.29 -2.65
N SER A 80 -1.80 5.49 -2.27
CA SER A 80 -2.19 6.75 -2.92
C SER A 80 -1.11 7.28 -3.88
N HIS A 81 -0.22 6.44 -4.40
CA HIS A 81 0.91 6.89 -5.23
C HIS A 81 0.44 7.63 -6.50
N GLY A 82 0.93 8.86 -6.66
CA GLY A 82 0.70 9.72 -7.84
C GLY A 82 1.73 9.53 -8.96
N PRO A 83 1.61 10.26 -10.08
CA PRO A 83 0.53 11.18 -10.41
C PRO A 83 -0.74 10.47 -10.94
N THR A 84 -0.71 9.15 -11.12
CA THR A 84 -1.82 8.36 -11.66
C THR A 84 -2.86 7.97 -10.60
N TYR A 85 -3.25 8.88 -9.71
CA TYR A 85 -4.17 8.60 -8.60
C TYR A 85 -5.47 7.89 -9.03
N TYR A 86 -5.97 8.22 -10.23
CA TYR A 86 -7.16 7.61 -10.83
C TYR A 86 -7.02 6.10 -11.14
N ASN A 87 -5.80 5.56 -11.14
CA ASN A 87 -5.52 4.13 -11.27
C ASN A 87 -5.36 3.42 -9.92
N ARG A 88 -5.50 4.12 -8.78
CA ARG A 88 -5.35 3.53 -7.45
C ARG A 88 -6.61 2.86 -6.94
N TYR A 89 -7.77 3.13 -7.55
CA TYR A 89 -9.04 2.60 -7.10
C TYR A 89 -9.90 2.09 -8.26
N PRO A 90 -10.54 0.91 -8.13
CA PRO A 90 -11.55 0.45 -9.08
C PRO A 90 -12.79 1.37 -9.16
N PRO A 91 -13.59 1.33 -10.24
CA PRO A 91 -14.72 2.24 -10.46
C PRO A 91 -15.74 2.31 -9.30
N GLN A 92 -15.97 1.22 -8.56
CA GLN A 92 -16.92 1.19 -7.45
C GLN A 92 -16.50 2.05 -6.23
N PHE A 93 -15.23 2.40 -6.15
CA PHE A 93 -14.66 3.26 -5.10
C PHE A 93 -14.56 4.74 -5.52
N ARG A 94 -14.97 5.09 -6.74
CA ARG A 94 -15.12 6.49 -7.18
C ARG A 94 -16.36 7.12 -6.54
N LYS A 95 -16.21 7.66 -5.33
CA LYS A 95 -17.28 8.33 -4.56
C LYS A 95 -17.34 9.83 -4.82
N PHE A 96 -16.18 10.48 -4.91
CA PHE A 96 -16.06 11.92 -5.08
C PHE A 96 -15.83 12.26 -6.55
N THR A 97 -16.59 13.21 -7.08
CA THR A 97 -16.55 13.63 -8.49
C THR A 97 -16.78 15.15 -8.59
N PRO A 98 -16.25 15.84 -9.62
CA PRO A 98 -15.46 15.32 -10.75
C PRO A 98 -14.04 14.87 -10.33
N THR A 99 -13.39 14.02 -11.14
CA THR A 99 -12.01 13.53 -10.91
C THR A 99 -11.02 14.07 -11.95
N CYS A 100 -9.74 13.83 -11.69
CA CYS A 100 -8.57 14.15 -12.51
C CYS A 100 -8.01 12.84 -13.10
N ASP A 101 -8.48 12.50 -14.30
CA ASP A 101 -8.16 11.21 -14.95
C ASP A 101 -6.98 11.35 -15.92
N THR A 102 -5.90 11.95 -15.43
CA THR A 102 -4.66 12.19 -16.19
C THR A 102 -3.47 12.21 -15.23
N ASN A 103 -2.27 11.90 -15.74
CA ASN A 103 -1.03 12.09 -15.01
C ASN A 103 -0.51 13.55 -15.06
N GLU A 104 -1.10 14.40 -15.90
CA GLU A 104 -0.83 15.83 -15.94
C GLU A 104 -1.65 16.58 -14.86
N ILE A 105 -1.47 16.19 -13.60
CA ILE A 105 -2.30 16.59 -12.45
C ILE A 105 -2.37 18.10 -12.21
N GLN A 106 -1.37 18.85 -12.66
CA GLN A 106 -1.35 20.31 -12.60
C GLN A 106 -2.36 21.00 -13.53
N THR A 107 -2.90 20.27 -14.51
CA THR A 107 -3.91 20.79 -15.45
C THR A 107 -5.34 20.67 -14.90
N CYS A 108 -5.53 19.83 -13.89
CA CYS A 108 -6.81 19.64 -13.22
C CYS A 108 -7.11 20.78 -12.24
N SER A 109 -8.38 21.02 -11.96
CA SER A 109 -8.74 21.87 -10.83
C SER A 109 -8.27 21.23 -9.51
N LYS A 110 -8.03 22.06 -8.50
CA LYS A 110 -7.68 21.55 -7.15
C LYS A 110 -8.75 20.58 -6.63
N GLU A 111 -10.02 20.89 -6.87
CA GLU A 111 -11.15 20.04 -6.48
C GLU A 111 -11.10 18.67 -7.17
N GLN A 112 -10.84 18.62 -8.49
CA GLN A 112 -10.71 17.36 -9.20
C GLN A 112 -9.57 16.51 -8.64
N LEU A 113 -8.42 17.12 -8.38
CA LEU A 113 -7.26 16.43 -7.83
C LEU A 113 -7.55 15.89 -6.43
N VAL A 114 -8.10 16.72 -5.53
CA VAL A 114 -8.49 16.31 -4.17
C VAL A 114 -9.52 15.19 -4.21
N ASN A 115 -10.59 15.31 -5.01
CA ASN A 115 -11.59 14.24 -5.16
C ASN A 115 -10.96 12.92 -5.65
N THR A 116 -9.98 12.99 -6.55
CA THR A 116 -9.28 11.80 -7.06
C THR A 116 -8.43 11.17 -5.97
N TYR A 117 -7.70 11.98 -5.21
CA TYR A 117 -6.93 11.54 -4.05
C TYR A 117 -7.84 10.96 -2.96
N ASP A 118 -8.94 11.60 -2.62
CA ASP A 118 -9.88 11.10 -1.61
C ASP A 118 -10.48 9.73 -2.00
N ASN A 119 -10.69 9.48 -3.30
CA ASN A 119 -11.11 8.16 -3.77
C ASN A 119 -10.01 7.08 -3.58
N THR A 120 -8.72 7.44 -3.58
CA THR A 120 -7.65 6.50 -3.21
C THR A 120 -7.75 6.14 -1.73
N LEU A 121 -8.09 7.11 -0.87
CA LEU A 121 -8.29 6.88 0.56
C LEU A 121 -9.50 5.98 0.84
N VAL A 122 -10.59 6.11 0.08
CA VAL A 122 -11.73 5.18 0.14
C VAL A 122 -11.29 3.75 -0.20
N TYR A 123 -10.35 3.58 -1.14
CA TYR A 123 -9.83 2.26 -1.46
C TYR A 123 -8.84 1.74 -0.42
N VAL A 124 -7.98 2.59 0.13
CA VAL A 124 -7.10 2.25 1.27
C VAL A 124 -7.93 1.79 2.48
N ASP A 125 -9.02 2.49 2.81
CA ASP A 125 -9.96 2.09 3.87
C ASP A 125 -10.49 0.67 3.63
N TYR A 126 -10.91 0.36 2.40
CA TYR A 126 -11.34 -0.98 2.01
C TYR A 126 -10.23 -2.03 2.17
N ILE A 127 -8.99 -1.72 1.77
CA ILE A 127 -7.84 -2.65 1.90
C ILE A 127 -7.52 -2.93 3.37
N VAL A 128 -7.57 -1.90 4.22
CA VAL A 128 -7.35 -2.04 5.67
C VAL A 128 -8.49 -2.84 6.31
N ASP A 129 -9.75 -2.57 5.98
CA ASP A 129 -10.90 -3.36 6.45
C ASP A 129 -10.80 -4.83 6.01
N LYS A 130 -10.39 -5.08 4.77
CA LYS A 130 -10.14 -6.43 4.25
C LYS A 130 -9.06 -7.17 5.06
N ALA A 131 -7.97 -6.50 5.41
CA ALA A 131 -6.93 -7.06 6.28
C ALA A 131 -7.44 -7.34 7.70
N ILE A 132 -8.25 -6.44 8.27
CA ILE A 132 -8.89 -6.63 9.58
C ILE A 132 -9.80 -7.86 9.55
N ASN A 133 -10.62 -8.02 8.51
CA ASN A 133 -11.54 -9.14 8.40
C ASN A 133 -10.82 -10.48 8.19
N LEU A 134 -9.76 -10.51 7.36
CA LEU A 134 -8.88 -11.67 7.26
C LEU A 134 -8.30 -12.07 8.63
N LEU A 135 -7.83 -11.09 9.42
CA LEU A 135 -7.31 -11.38 10.76
C LEU A 135 -8.41 -11.92 11.70
N LYS A 136 -9.62 -11.35 11.66
CA LYS A 136 -10.76 -11.84 12.45
C LYS A 136 -11.11 -13.30 12.14
N GLU A 137 -11.02 -13.69 10.87
CA GLU A 137 -11.30 -15.07 10.41
C GLU A 137 -10.33 -16.11 10.99
N HIS A 138 -9.16 -15.69 11.49
CA HIS A 138 -8.14 -16.57 12.07
C HIS A 138 -7.94 -16.39 13.59
N GLN A 139 -8.87 -15.72 14.28
CA GLN A 139 -8.77 -15.48 15.74
C GLN A 139 -8.94 -16.74 16.60
N ASP A 140 -9.45 -17.82 16.03
CA ASP A 140 -9.52 -19.13 16.68
C ASP A 140 -8.13 -19.80 16.78
N LYS A 141 -7.22 -19.46 15.85
CA LYS A 141 -5.86 -20.01 15.77
C LYS A 141 -4.78 -19.06 16.29
N PHE A 142 -4.96 -17.74 16.13
CA PHE A 142 -3.93 -16.76 16.43
C PHE A 142 -4.43 -15.59 17.29
N THR A 143 -3.52 -15.00 18.09
CA THR A 143 -3.74 -13.65 18.60
C THR A 143 -3.33 -12.65 17.52
N THR A 144 -4.31 -12.04 16.86
CA THR A 144 -4.08 -11.21 15.68
C THR A 144 -3.92 -9.73 16.04
N SER A 145 -3.10 -9.01 15.27
CA SER A 145 -2.96 -7.55 15.37
C SER A 145 -2.63 -6.97 13.99
N LEU A 146 -3.03 -5.72 13.75
CA LEU A 146 -2.73 -4.99 12.52
C LEU A 146 -2.06 -3.65 12.88
N VAL A 147 -1.01 -3.29 12.13
CA VAL A 147 -0.43 -1.96 12.14
C VAL A 147 -0.47 -1.45 10.70
N TYR A 148 -1.11 -0.29 10.51
CA TYR A 148 -1.11 0.44 9.24
C TYR A 148 -0.37 1.76 9.43
N LEU A 149 0.55 2.06 8.52
CA LEU A 149 1.33 3.29 8.51
C LEU A 149 1.74 3.61 7.07
N SER A 150 1.51 4.85 6.64
CA SER A 150 2.04 5.36 5.37
C SER A 150 3.54 5.63 5.49
N ASP A 151 4.29 5.51 4.40
CA ASP A 151 5.71 5.85 4.36
C ASP A 151 5.95 7.37 4.37
N HIS A 152 5.05 8.13 3.74
CA HIS A 152 4.98 9.59 3.79
C HIS A 152 3.56 10.11 3.42
N GLY A 153 3.39 11.43 3.39
CA GLY A 153 2.18 12.09 2.88
C GLY A 153 2.36 12.66 1.46
N GLU A 154 1.42 13.46 0.97
CA GLU A 154 1.36 13.96 -0.43
C GLU A 154 1.06 15.48 -0.49
N SER A 155 1.67 16.21 -1.42
CA SER A 155 1.24 17.57 -1.79
C SER A 155 0.28 17.56 -2.99
N LEU A 156 -0.82 18.30 -2.88
CA LEU A 156 -1.92 18.31 -3.86
C LEU A 156 -2.13 19.70 -4.48
N GLY A 157 -1.03 20.42 -4.71
CA GLY A 157 -1.01 21.74 -5.35
C GLY A 157 -0.95 22.92 -4.38
N GLU A 158 -0.84 22.69 -3.07
CA GLU A 158 -0.58 23.75 -2.09
C GLU A 158 0.68 24.53 -2.49
N ASN A 159 0.55 25.85 -2.66
CA ASN A 159 1.65 26.72 -3.08
C ASN A 159 2.36 26.29 -4.38
N GLY A 160 1.65 25.58 -5.27
CA GLY A 160 2.19 25.05 -6.52
C GLY A 160 3.08 23.82 -6.35
N ILE A 161 3.07 23.18 -5.18
CA ILE A 161 3.83 21.95 -4.88
C ILE A 161 2.91 20.75 -5.07
N TYR A 162 3.39 19.75 -5.80
CA TYR A 162 2.71 18.49 -6.07
C TYR A 162 3.61 17.31 -5.69
N LEU A 163 3.02 16.13 -5.54
CA LEU A 163 3.71 14.88 -5.21
C LEU A 163 4.43 14.95 -3.85
N HIS A 164 5.48 14.16 -3.70
CA HIS A 164 6.32 14.07 -2.51
C HIS A 164 7.82 14.03 -2.90
N GLY A 165 8.68 13.86 -1.91
CA GLY A 165 10.13 13.74 -2.10
C GLY A 165 10.91 15.05 -1.95
N LEU A 166 10.30 16.10 -1.39
CA LEU A 166 11.04 17.30 -1.00
C LEU A 166 12.00 16.98 0.16
N PRO A 167 13.17 17.65 0.24
CA PRO A 167 14.07 17.51 1.38
C PRO A 167 13.32 17.81 2.69
N TYR A 168 13.41 16.91 3.67
CA TYR A 168 12.61 16.96 4.90
C TYR A 168 12.65 18.33 5.62
N ALA A 169 13.81 19.01 5.61
CA ALA A 169 13.99 20.32 6.23
C ALA A 169 13.11 21.44 5.64
N ILE A 170 12.64 21.29 4.40
CA ILE A 170 11.79 22.26 3.69
C ILE A 170 10.45 21.66 3.23
N ALA A 171 10.23 20.36 3.47
CA ALA A 171 9.01 19.69 3.06
C ALA A 171 7.81 20.23 3.85
N PRO A 172 6.66 20.47 3.19
CA PRO A 172 5.43 20.86 3.86
C PRO A 172 4.96 19.73 4.77
N ASP A 173 4.14 20.06 5.77
CA ASP A 173 3.61 19.06 6.71
C ASP A 173 2.83 17.96 6.01
N SER A 174 2.17 18.28 4.90
CA SER A 174 1.46 17.32 4.07
C SER A 174 2.34 16.20 3.49
N GLN A 175 3.66 16.35 3.41
CA GLN A 175 4.58 15.26 3.00
C GLN A 175 5.21 14.50 4.17
N LYS A 176 5.11 15.01 5.40
CA LYS A 176 5.82 14.45 6.58
C LYS A 176 4.88 13.77 7.57
N GLN A 177 3.58 14.02 7.48
CA GLN A 177 2.56 13.59 8.43
C GLN A 177 1.50 12.75 7.74
#